data_AF-W4QRV2-F1
#
_entry.id   AF-W4QRV2-F1
#
_cell.length_a   1.000
_cell.length_b   1.000
_cell.length_c   1.000
_cell.angle_alpha   90.00
_cell.angle_beta   90.00
_cell.angle_gamma   90.00
#
_symmetry.space_group_name_H-M   'P 1'
#
loop_
_entity.id
_entity.type
_entity.pdbx_description
1 polymer ?
#
loop_
_entity_poly.entity_id
_entity_poly.type
_entity_poly.pdbx_seq_one_letter_code
_entity_poly.pdbx_strand_id
1 'polypeptide(L)'
;MITFLGSIALLIIAYFTYGKFIEKMFGVKDARPTPAYSMKDGVDYIPMGTNRNSLIQLLNIAGVGPIFGPIMGALYGPVALSGS
;
A
#
# COMPACT_ATOMS: atom_id res chain seq x y z
N MET A 1 -24.48 -11.74 1.65
CA MET A 1 -23.38 -12.72 1.52
C MET A 1 -22.77 -12.73 0.12
N ILE A 2 -23.56 -12.70 -0.96
CA ILE A 2 -23.06 -12.68 -2.35
C ILE A 2 -22.12 -11.49 -2.61
N THR A 3 -22.48 -10.29 -2.16
CA THR A 3 -21.65 -9.08 -2.26
C THR A 3 -20.31 -9.22 -1.55
N PHE A 4 -20.30 -9.77 -0.33
CA PHE A 4 -19.08 -10.01 0.45
C PHE A 4 -18.12 -10.99 -0.25
N LEU A 5 -18.63 -12.14 -0.71
CA LEU A 5 -17.85 -13.12 -1.47
C LEU A 5 -17.36 -12.55 -2.81
N GLY A 6 -18.20 -11.76 -3.49
CA GLY A 6 -17.85 -11.06 -4.71
C GLY A 6 -16.69 -10.07 -4.51
N SER A 7 -16.70 -9.30 -3.41
CA SER A 7 -15.62 -8.38 -3.06
C SER A 7 -14.30 -9.11 -2.81
N ILE A 8 -14.33 -10.27 -2.14
CA ILE A 8 -13.12 -11.09 -1.93
C ILE A 8 -12.57 -11.58 -3.28
N ALA A 9 -13.43 -12.14 -4.13
CA ALA A 9 -13.02 -12.59 -5.46
C ALA A 9 -12.43 -11.44 -6.29
N LEU A 10 -13.06 -10.26 -6.25
CA LEU A 10 -12.59 -9.06 -6.94
C LEU A 10 -11.22 -8.61 -6.43
N LEU A 11 -10.99 -8.61 -5.11
CA LEU A 11 -9.70 -8.27 -4.51
C LEU A 11 -8.59 -9.24 -4.96
N ILE A 12 -8.87 -10.54 -5.00
CA ILE A 12 -7.92 -11.55 -5.45
C ILE A 12 -7.57 -11.34 -6.93
N ILE A 13 -8.57 -11.14 -7.79
CA ILE A 13 -8.35 -10.90 -9.22
C ILE A 13 -7.53 -9.63 -9.42
N ALA A 14 -7.95 -8.52 -8.79
CA ALA A 14 -7.27 -7.23 -8.88
C ALA A 14 -5.81 -7.31 -8.41
N TYR A 15 -5.52 -8.07 -7.34
CA TYR A 15 -4.15 -8.26 -6.86
C TYR A 15 -3.22 -8.80 -7.96
N PHE A 16 -3.66 -9.81 -8.72
CA PHE A 16 -2.83 -10.41 -9.77
C PHE A 16 -2.83 -9.62 -11.09
N THR A 17 -3.94 -8.96 -11.44
CA THR A 17 -4.05 -8.23 -12.72
C THR A 17 -3.50 -6.82 -12.64
N TYR A 18 -3.76 -6.10 -11.54
CA TYR A 18 -3.39 -4.69 -11.40
C TYR A 18 -1.88 -4.51 -11.27
N GLY A 19 -1.20 -5.39 -10.52
CA GLY A 19 0.27 -5.37 -10.40
C GLY A 19 0.97 -5.46 -11.76
N LYS A 20 0.59 -6.45 -12.58
CA LYS A 20 1.13 -6.62 -13.94
C LYS A 20 0.81 -5.45 -14.87
N PHE A 21 -0.38 -4.87 -14.74
CA PHE A 21 -0.78 -3.71 -15.54
C PHE A 21 0.08 -2.48 -15.21
N ILE A 22 0.29 -2.21 -13.92
CA ILE A 22 1.13 -1.10 -13.45
C ILE A 22 2.59 -1.31 -13.87
N GLU A 23 3.13 -2.52 -13.70
CA GLU A 23 4.49 -2.84 -14.13
C GLU A 23 4.72 -2.52 -15.62
N LYS A 24 3.75 -2.90 -16.47
CA LYS A 24 3.78 -2.59 -17.90
C LYS A 24 3.68 -1.09 -18.20
N MET A 25 2.92 -0.34 -17.42
CA MET A 25 2.75 1.11 -17.62
C MET A 25 4.01 1.90 -17.23
N PHE A 26 4.63 1.57 -16.10
CA PHE A 26 5.79 2.31 -15.58
C PHE A 26 7.11 1.87 -16.21
N GLY A 27 7.18 0.67 -16.80
CA GLY A 27 8.38 0.19 -17.49
C GLY A 27 9.57 0.07 -16.56
N VAL A 28 9.50 -0.88 -15.61
CA VAL A 28 10.53 -1.11 -14.61
C VAL A 28 11.87 -1.43 -15.29
N LYS A 29 12.91 -0.66 -14.97
CA LYS A 29 14.27 -0.86 -15.48
C LYS A 29 15.17 -1.39 -14.35
N ASP A 30 15.30 -2.71 -14.25
CA ASP A 30 16.07 -3.35 -13.17
C ASP A 30 17.55 -2.96 -13.15
N ALA A 31 18.12 -2.65 -14.32
CA ALA A 31 19.52 -2.23 -14.43
C ALA A 31 19.77 -0.78 -13.97
N ARG A 32 18.71 0.00 -13.68
CA ARG A 32 18.87 1.39 -13.25
C ARG A 32 19.23 1.43 -11.75
N PRO A 33 20.37 2.04 -11.37
CA PRO A 33 20.68 2.21 -9.95
C PRO A 33 19.60 3.07 -9.28
N THR A 34 19.18 2.68 -8.08
CA THR A 34 18.19 3.46 -7.33
C THR A 34 18.81 4.79 -6.88
N PRO A 35 18.00 5.84 -6.66
CA PRO A 35 18.49 7.13 -6.18
C PRO A 35 19.31 7.05 -4.89
N ALA A 36 19.00 6.08 -4.02
CA ALA A 36 19.77 5.78 -2.80
C ALA A 36 21.25 5.41 -3.06
N TYR A 37 21.59 4.97 -4.29
CA TYR A 37 22.97 4.70 -4.68
C TYR A 37 23.55 5.77 -5.62
N SER A 38 22.74 6.37 -6.50
CA SER A 38 23.21 7.34 -7.51
C SER A 38 23.21 8.80 -7.04
N MET A 39 22.42 9.16 -6.02
CA MET A 39 22.21 10.55 -5.55
C MET A 39 22.38 10.66 -4.03
N LYS A 40 23.38 9.97 -3.46
CA LYS A 40 23.61 9.93 -2.01
C LYS A 40 23.88 11.32 -1.43
N ASP A 41 23.03 11.77 -0.51
CA ASP A 41 23.13 13.06 0.18
C ASP A 41 23.25 12.92 1.72
N GLY A 42 23.06 11.71 2.26
CA GLY A 42 23.11 11.45 3.69
C GLY A 42 21.85 11.85 4.47
N VAL A 43 20.80 12.33 3.80
CA VAL A 43 19.53 12.76 4.39
C VAL A 43 18.35 12.08 3.70
N ASP A 44 18.08 12.40 2.43
CA ASP A 44 16.93 11.86 1.68
C ASP A 44 17.29 10.56 0.94
N TYR A 45 18.53 10.41 0.50
CA TYR A 45 19.03 9.27 -0.29
C TYR A 45 20.12 8.52 0.45
N ILE A 46 19.69 7.56 1.29
CA ILE A 46 20.59 6.73 2.09
C ILE A 46 20.38 5.25 1.73
N PRO A 47 21.45 4.50 1.37
CA PRO A 47 21.31 3.07 1.14
C PRO A 47 20.98 2.35 2.45
N MET A 48 19.92 1.54 2.43
CA MET A 48 19.45 0.78 3.57
C MET A 48 19.41 -0.72 3.25
N GLY A 49 19.69 -1.55 4.25
CA GLY A 49 19.54 -3.01 4.11
C GLY A 49 18.07 -3.42 3.95
N THR A 50 17.84 -4.51 3.21
CA THR A 50 16.50 -5.01 2.84
C THR A 50 15.56 -5.16 4.03
N ASN A 51 16.03 -5.71 5.15
CA ASN A 51 15.22 -5.92 6.35
C ASN A 51 14.68 -4.62 6.92
N ARG A 52 15.54 -3.60 7.06
CA ARG A 52 15.16 -2.29 7.59
C ARG A 52 14.18 -1.59 6.64
N ASN A 53 14.45 -1.65 5.34
CA ASN A 53 13.58 -1.06 4.32
C ASN A 53 12.18 -1.71 4.33
N SER A 54 12.10 -3.04 4.43
CA SER A 54 10.83 -3.78 4.49
C SER A 54 10.03 -3.42 5.74
N LEU A 55 10.68 -3.27 6.89
CA LEU A 55 10.02 -2.84 8.14
C LEU A 55 9.45 -1.43 8.03
N ILE A 56 10.18 -0.49 7.41
CA ILE A 56 9.69 0.88 7.18
C ILE A 56 8.48 0.87 6.24
N GLN A 57 8.52 0.10 5.15
CA GLN A 57 7.39 -0.04 4.24
C GLN A 57 6.17 -0.65 4.93
N LEU A 58 6.38 -1.70 5.74
CA LEU A 58 5.31 -2.30 6.54
C LEU A 58 4.72 -1.28 7.51
N LEU A 59 5.55 -0.53 8.24
CA LEU A 59 5.10 0.48 9.19
C LEU A 59 4.36 1.63 8.49
N ASN A 60 4.76 2.00 7.27
CA ASN A 60 4.05 2.99 6.46
C ASN A 60 2.63 2.53 6.11
N ILE A 61 2.47 1.28 5.65
CA ILE A 61 1.15 0.71 5.35
C ILE A 61 0.32 0.56 6.63
N ALA A 62 0.92 0.02 7.69
CA ALA A 62 0.26 -0.19 8.97
C ALA A 62 -0.16 1.14 9.62
N GLY A 63 0.66 2.18 9.51
CA GLY A 63 0.41 3.51 10.08
C GLY A 63 -0.81 4.22 9.51
N VAL A 64 -1.21 3.90 8.27
CA VAL A 64 -2.46 4.39 7.67
C VAL A 64 -3.68 3.88 8.46
N GLY A 65 -3.64 2.65 8.99
CA GLY A 65 -4.77 2.05 9.71
C GLY A 65 -5.21 2.84 10.95
N PRO A 66 -4.31 3.12 11.92
CA PRO A 66 -4.63 3.91 13.12
C PRO A 66 -5.06 5.35 12.84
N ILE A 67 -4.68 5.93 11.70
CA ILE A 67 -5.08 7.28 11.31
C ILE A 67 -6.49 7.25 10.70
N PHE A 68 -6.69 6.43 9.68
CA PHE A 68 -7.96 6.40 8.94
C PHE A 68 -9.05 5.62 9.67
N GLY A 69 -8.70 4.66 10.52
CA GLY A 69 -9.64 3.83 11.27
C GLY A 69 -10.59 4.64 12.15
N PRO A 70 -10.09 5.49 13.08
CA PRO A 70 -10.93 6.36 13.88
C PRO A 70 -11.76 7.35 13.06
N ILE A 71 -11.20 7.89 11.97
CA ILE A 71 -11.90 8.82 11.07
C ILE A 71 -13.08 8.10 10.40
N MET A 72 -12.84 6.93 9.82
CA MET A 72 -13.88 6.11 9.20
C MET A 72 -14.91 5.65 10.24
N GLY A 73 -14.48 5.31 11.45
CA GLY A 73 -15.36 4.99 12.57
C GLY A 73 -16.25 6.16 12.99
N ALA A 74 -15.72 7.39 13.00
CA ALA A 74 -16.51 8.59 13.31
C ALA A 74 -17.51 8.93 12.19
N LEU A 75 -17.10 8.81 10.92
CA LEU A 75 -17.93 9.15 9.76
C LEU A 75 -19.03 8.10 9.49
N TYR A 76 -18.67 6.83 9.53
CA TYR A 76 -19.57 5.74 9.14
C TYR A 76 -20.09 4.94 10.34
N GLY A 77 -19.49 5.06 11.53
CA GLY A 77 -19.97 4.39 12.73
C GLY A 77 -21.41 4.75 13.09
N PRO A 78 -21.82 6.04 13.07
CA PRO A 78 -23.23 6.40 13.28
C PRO A 78 -24.15 5.75 12.25
N VAL A 79 -23.78 5.74 10.97
CA VAL A 79 -24.57 5.12 9.89
C VAL A 79 -24.62 3.59 10.02
N ALA A 80 -23.54 2.96 10.48
CA ALA A 80 -23.46 1.51 10.68
C ALA A 80 -24.24 1.04 11.92
N LEU A 81 -24.35 1.88 12.96
CA LEU A 81 -25.09 1.59 14.19
C LEU A 81 -26.55 2.06 14.14
N SER A 82 -26.86 3.01 13.26
CA SER A 82 -28.21 3.55 13.01
C SER A 82 -28.99 2.73 11.97
N GLY A 83 -28.68 1.44 11.79
CA GLY A 83 -29.43 0.61 10.84
C GLY A 83 -30.92 0.70 11.13
N SER A 84 -31.72 1.13 10.14
CA SER A 84 -33.19 1.13 10.11
C SER A 84 -33.91 1.67 11.35
#